data_AF-A0A0Q9SP58-F1
#
_entry.id   AF-A0A0Q9SP58-F1
#
_cell.length_a   1.000
_cell.length_b   1.000
_cell.length_c   1.000
_cell.angle_alpha   90.00
_cell.angle_beta   90.00
_cell.angle_gamma   90.00
#
_symmetry.space_group_name_H-M   'P 1'
#
loop_
_entity.id
_entity.type
_entity.pdbx_description
1 polymer ?
#
loop_
_entity_poly.entity_id
_entity_poly.type
_entity_poly.pdbx_seq_one_letter_code
_entity_poly.pdbx_strand_id
1 'polypeptide(L)'
;MVATGAMTAPTAVRRVVIGDVGGHATALFAELVRLGADPGTGRLPADLQVVQLGDLVHRGPDSEQVVALVDGYLTHQPDQWTQLVGNHEMQYLRQPVFEWPERLHAHAIETMRRWWGSGQLAMAATVKSAGEVHLVTHAGVTAEFWETVLGSPRTAADAAEVLNSLAAQGSDDVFRAGVMLHGTADEGPVGPLWASAATELVPSWLHRPLPFSQVHGHSTVFDWARDRFRAAEPIRAVTSVDRSARHETTTLAGGRIIGVDPGHGRAPVHPWRGWPG
;
A
#
# COMPACT_ATOMS: atom_id res chain seq x y z
N MET A 1 -43.12 -11.07 31.11
CA MET A 1 -42.28 -11.59 30.01
C MET A 1 -41.35 -10.47 29.58
N VAL A 2 -40.10 -10.50 30.00
CA VAL A 2 -39.06 -9.57 29.53
C VAL A 2 -38.32 -10.29 28.42
N ALA A 3 -38.46 -9.81 27.18
CA ALA A 3 -37.69 -10.31 26.06
C ALA A 3 -36.23 -9.86 26.23
N THR A 4 -35.37 -10.79 26.63
CA THR A 4 -33.92 -10.62 26.58
C THR A 4 -33.51 -10.55 25.12
N GLY A 5 -33.31 -9.33 24.60
CA GLY A 5 -32.66 -9.12 23.31
C GLY A 5 -31.26 -9.71 23.38
N ALA A 6 -30.99 -10.69 22.51
CA ALA A 6 -29.64 -11.20 22.34
C ALA A 6 -28.77 -10.05 21.82
N MET A 7 -27.88 -9.53 22.67
CA MET A 7 -26.74 -8.74 22.23
C MET A 7 -25.91 -9.65 21.32
N THR A 8 -26.04 -9.45 20.01
CA THR A 8 -25.09 -9.99 19.03
C THR A 8 -23.71 -9.49 19.41
N ALA A 9 -22.80 -10.42 19.73
CA ALA A 9 -21.40 -10.11 19.97
C ALA A 9 -20.84 -9.33 18.77
N PRO A 10 -19.94 -8.35 18.98
CA PRO A 10 -19.32 -7.63 17.87
C PRO A 10 -18.65 -8.64 16.94
N THR A 11 -19.06 -8.64 15.67
CA THR A 11 -18.42 -9.47 14.65
C THR A 11 -16.97 -9.02 14.53
N ALA A 12 -16.02 -9.96 14.58
CA ALA A 12 -14.61 -9.62 14.45
C ALA A 12 -14.36 -8.96 13.08
N VAL A 13 -13.80 -7.75 13.07
CA VAL A 13 -13.49 -7.02 11.85
C VAL A 13 -12.30 -7.65 11.15
N ARG A 14 -12.49 -8.10 9.91
CA ARG A 14 -11.46 -8.56 8.97
C ARG A 14 -10.82 -7.36 8.30
N ARG A 15 -9.49 -7.26 8.38
CA ARG A 15 -8.72 -6.25 7.64
C ARG A 15 -8.03 -6.91 6.47
N VAL A 16 -8.03 -6.25 5.32
CA VAL A 16 -7.32 -6.73 4.13
C VAL A 16 -6.52 -5.58 3.54
N VAL A 17 -5.27 -5.85 3.20
CA VAL A 17 -4.41 -4.92 2.48
C VAL A 17 -4.40 -5.28 1.01
N ILE A 18 -4.70 -4.32 0.13
CA ILE A 18 -4.68 -4.50 -1.32
C ILE A 18 -3.57 -3.63 -1.90
N GLY A 19 -2.66 -4.27 -2.64
CA GLY A 19 -1.54 -3.62 -3.32
C GLY A 19 -1.92 -2.75 -4.52
N ASP A 20 -0.92 -2.49 -5.35
CA ASP A 20 -1.05 -1.80 -6.63
C ASP A 20 -2.16 -2.40 -7.50
N VAL A 21 -3.06 -1.54 -7.98
CA VAL A 21 -4.14 -1.92 -8.89
C VAL A 21 -3.80 -1.53 -10.31
N GLY A 22 -3.14 -0.38 -10.50
CA GLY A 22 -2.59 0.06 -11.77
C GLY A 22 -3.62 0.08 -12.89
N GLY A 23 -4.82 0.63 -12.67
CA GLY A 23 -5.85 0.77 -13.70
C GLY A 23 -6.57 -0.51 -14.12
N HIS A 24 -6.59 -1.55 -13.28
CA HIS A 24 -7.30 -2.81 -13.55
C HIS A 24 -8.59 -2.94 -12.73
N ALA A 25 -9.63 -2.18 -13.10
CA ALA A 25 -10.90 -2.11 -12.35
C ALA A 25 -11.58 -3.47 -12.17
N THR A 26 -11.63 -4.29 -13.23
CA THR A 26 -12.21 -5.63 -13.15
C THR A 26 -11.45 -6.54 -12.20
N ALA A 27 -10.11 -6.46 -12.16
CA ALA A 27 -9.30 -7.25 -11.25
C ALA A 27 -9.55 -6.85 -9.78
N LEU A 28 -9.57 -5.55 -9.49
CA LEU A 28 -9.90 -5.03 -8.17
C LEU A 28 -11.30 -5.47 -7.74
N PHE A 29 -12.30 -5.29 -8.58
CA PHE A 29 -13.67 -5.69 -8.27
C PHE A 29 -13.80 -7.20 -8.02
N ALA A 30 -13.14 -8.03 -8.83
CA ALA A 30 -13.14 -9.48 -8.63
C ALA A 30 -12.54 -9.89 -7.27
N GLU A 31 -11.47 -9.22 -6.83
CA GLU A 31 -10.89 -9.47 -5.50
C GLU A 31 -11.85 -9.02 -4.39
N LEU A 32 -12.51 -7.87 -4.53
CA LEU A 32 -13.51 -7.41 -3.55
C LEU A 32 -14.69 -8.38 -3.45
N VAL A 33 -15.19 -8.92 -4.57
CA VAL A 33 -16.23 -9.96 -4.58
C VAL A 33 -15.73 -11.23 -3.88
N ARG A 34 -14.48 -11.65 -4.13
CA ARG A 34 -13.87 -12.79 -3.42
C ARG A 34 -13.80 -12.56 -1.91
N LEU A 35 -13.63 -11.32 -1.47
CA LEU A 35 -13.61 -10.91 -0.06
C LEU A 35 -15.01 -10.75 0.56
N GLY A 36 -16.06 -10.94 -0.24
CA GLY A 36 -17.46 -10.93 0.19
C GLY A 36 -18.24 -9.68 -0.21
N ALA A 37 -17.70 -8.82 -1.08
CA ALA A 37 -18.48 -7.70 -1.62
C ALA A 37 -19.65 -8.22 -2.46
N ASP A 38 -20.78 -7.53 -2.39
CA ASP A 38 -21.95 -7.86 -3.17
C ASP A 38 -21.68 -7.68 -4.68
N PRO A 39 -21.86 -8.70 -5.53
CA PRO A 39 -21.47 -8.62 -6.94
C PRO A 39 -22.38 -7.70 -7.78
N GLY A 40 -23.57 -7.33 -7.28
CA GLY A 40 -24.48 -6.43 -7.99
C GLY A 40 -24.28 -4.95 -7.65
N THR A 41 -23.89 -4.67 -6.41
CA THR A 41 -23.80 -3.30 -5.85
C THR A 41 -22.38 -2.89 -5.50
N GLY A 42 -21.44 -3.84 -5.39
CA GLY A 42 -20.08 -3.63 -4.92
C GLY A 42 -19.96 -3.31 -3.43
N ARG A 43 -21.06 -3.34 -2.65
CA ARG A 43 -21.03 -3.00 -1.22
C ARG A 43 -20.17 -4.00 -0.45
N LEU A 44 -19.33 -3.49 0.45
CA LEU A 44 -18.49 -4.33 1.30
C LEU A 44 -19.34 -4.91 2.43
N PRO A 45 -19.08 -6.14 2.88
CA PRO A 45 -19.75 -6.69 4.06
C PRO A 45 -19.30 -5.89 5.30
N ALA A 46 -20.20 -5.71 6.28
CA ALA A 46 -19.97 -4.83 7.42
C ALA A 46 -18.76 -5.21 8.30
N ASP A 47 -18.27 -6.44 8.18
CA ASP A 47 -17.10 -6.96 8.90
C ASP A 47 -15.77 -6.77 8.14
N LEU A 48 -15.77 -6.16 6.94
CA LEU A 48 -14.57 -5.96 6.13
C LEU A 48 -14.10 -4.51 6.16
N GLN A 49 -12.81 -4.33 6.45
CA GLN A 49 -12.05 -3.10 6.22
C GLN A 49 -10.94 -3.35 5.21
N VAL A 50 -10.78 -2.45 4.25
CA VAL A 50 -9.74 -2.50 3.21
C VAL A 50 -8.77 -1.35 3.39
N VAL A 51 -7.47 -1.65 3.30
CA VAL A 51 -6.41 -0.64 3.13
C VAL A 51 -5.81 -0.83 1.74
N GLN A 52 -5.99 0.13 0.83
CA GLN A 52 -5.41 0.09 -0.51
C GLN A 52 -4.11 0.92 -0.53
N LEU A 53 -3.03 0.34 -1.05
CA LEU A 53 -1.65 0.84 -0.88
C LEU A 53 -1.22 1.98 -1.80
N GLY A 54 -2.10 2.54 -2.62
CA GLY A 54 -1.75 3.49 -3.69
C GLY A 54 -1.55 2.79 -5.03
N ASP A 55 -1.13 3.55 -6.03
CA ASP A 55 -0.98 3.11 -7.43
C ASP A 55 -2.27 2.49 -7.96
N LEU A 56 -3.35 3.28 -7.89
CA LEU A 56 -4.64 2.98 -8.49
C LEU A 56 -4.61 3.10 -10.01
N VAL A 57 -3.74 3.96 -10.54
CA VAL A 57 -3.77 4.40 -11.95
C VAL A 57 -2.52 3.96 -12.73
N HIS A 58 -2.50 4.23 -14.04
CA HIS A 58 -1.31 4.14 -14.89
C HIS A 58 -0.69 2.73 -14.99
N ARG A 59 -1.27 1.86 -15.82
CA ARG A 59 -0.69 0.56 -16.28
C ARG A 59 -1.73 -0.12 -17.17
N GLY A 60 -2.91 -0.34 -16.60
CA GLY A 60 -4.11 -0.90 -17.20
C GLY A 60 -5.01 0.17 -17.83
N PRO A 61 -5.99 -0.28 -18.62
CA PRO A 61 -6.82 0.60 -19.44
C PRO A 61 -7.92 1.33 -18.66
N ASP A 62 -8.21 0.94 -17.42
CA ASP A 62 -9.43 1.31 -16.69
C ASP A 62 -9.15 2.23 -15.48
N SER A 63 -8.13 3.08 -15.55
CA SER A 63 -7.73 3.95 -14.43
C SER A 63 -8.88 4.82 -13.91
N GLU A 64 -9.69 5.40 -14.80
CA GLU A 64 -10.86 6.19 -14.45
C GLU A 64 -11.92 5.36 -13.72
N GLN A 65 -12.11 4.10 -14.11
CA GLN A 65 -13.07 3.20 -13.46
C GLN A 65 -12.57 2.78 -12.08
N VAL A 66 -11.26 2.58 -11.90
CA VAL A 66 -10.66 2.33 -10.58
C VAL A 66 -10.89 3.53 -9.67
N VAL A 67 -10.61 4.75 -10.15
CA VAL A 67 -10.84 5.98 -9.38
C VAL A 67 -12.31 6.13 -9.00
N ALA A 68 -13.24 5.91 -9.93
CA ALA A 68 -14.68 5.98 -9.66
C ALA A 68 -15.14 4.92 -8.65
N LEU A 69 -14.62 3.69 -8.73
CA LEU A 69 -14.93 2.62 -7.79
C LEU A 69 -14.47 2.98 -6.36
N VAL A 70 -13.22 3.44 -6.22
CA VAL A 70 -12.67 3.89 -4.94
C VAL A 70 -13.42 5.11 -4.41
N ASP A 71 -13.83 6.05 -5.27
CA ASP A 71 -14.64 7.20 -4.86
C ASP A 71 -15.96 6.77 -4.23
N GLY A 72 -16.58 5.75 -4.81
CA GLY A 72 -17.78 5.12 -4.28
C GLY A 72 -17.58 4.62 -2.84
N TYR A 73 -16.46 3.97 -2.55
CA TYR A 73 -16.13 3.52 -1.20
C TYR A 73 -15.83 4.67 -0.24
N LEU A 74 -14.99 5.63 -0.64
CA LEU A 74 -14.65 6.80 0.16
C LEU A 74 -15.86 7.68 0.48
N THR A 75 -16.89 7.66 -0.38
CA THR A 75 -18.12 8.45 -0.20
C THR A 75 -19.19 7.70 0.60
N HIS A 76 -19.40 6.42 0.31
CA HIS A 76 -20.57 5.69 0.84
C HIS A 76 -20.23 4.69 1.95
N GLN A 77 -18.97 4.28 2.08
CA GLN A 77 -18.49 3.33 3.10
C GLN A 77 -17.13 3.80 3.68
N PRO A 78 -17.01 5.07 4.14
CA PRO A 78 -15.73 5.66 4.55
C PRO A 78 -15.05 4.93 5.72
N ASP A 79 -15.84 4.30 6.62
CA ASP A 79 -15.31 3.55 7.76
C ASP A 79 -14.73 2.16 7.38
N GLN A 80 -14.92 1.75 6.12
CA GLN A 80 -14.50 0.45 5.59
C GLN A 80 -13.35 0.55 4.58
N TRP A 81 -12.96 1.77 4.16
CA TRP A 81 -11.92 1.96 3.15
C TRP A 81 -10.91 3.01 3.58
N THR A 82 -9.64 2.60 3.71
CA THR A 82 -8.49 3.50 3.84
C THR A 82 -7.72 3.50 2.53
N GLN A 83 -7.61 4.67 1.90
CA GLN A 83 -6.88 4.86 0.66
C GLN A 83 -5.52 5.49 0.95
N LEU A 84 -4.43 4.78 0.64
CA LEU A 84 -3.09 5.37 0.65
C LEU A 84 -2.78 6.02 -0.70
N VAL A 85 -1.87 6.98 -0.69
CA VAL A 85 -1.36 7.60 -1.93
C VAL A 85 -0.16 6.82 -2.45
N GLY A 86 -0.10 6.56 -3.76
CA GLY A 86 1.06 6.00 -4.45
C GLY A 86 1.83 7.05 -5.26
N ASN A 87 2.98 6.65 -5.82
CA ASN A 87 3.79 7.56 -6.62
C ASN A 87 3.11 7.87 -7.98
N HIS A 88 2.24 7.00 -8.48
CA HIS A 88 1.45 7.28 -9.68
C HIS A 88 0.36 8.34 -9.47
N GLU A 89 -0.35 8.33 -8.34
CA GLU A 89 -1.27 9.42 -8.00
C GLU A 89 -0.52 10.75 -7.85
N MET A 90 0.71 10.70 -7.31
CA MET A 90 1.51 11.90 -7.06
C MET A 90 1.84 12.71 -8.31
N GLN A 91 1.85 12.08 -9.50
CA GLN A 91 1.98 12.79 -10.78
C GLN A 91 0.89 13.85 -11.00
N TYR A 92 -0.26 13.71 -10.33
CA TYR A 92 -1.41 14.61 -10.48
C TYR A 92 -1.63 15.55 -9.30
N LEU A 93 -1.09 15.17 -8.15
CA LEU A 93 -1.23 15.88 -6.87
C LEU A 93 -0.09 16.89 -6.65
N ARG A 94 1.07 16.67 -7.29
CA ARG A 94 2.25 17.56 -7.24
C ARG A 94 2.83 17.77 -8.63
N GLN A 95 3.92 18.54 -8.70
CA GLN A 95 4.70 18.66 -9.92
C GLN A 95 5.24 17.27 -10.31
N PRO A 96 4.96 16.77 -11.52
CA PRO A 96 5.46 15.47 -11.96
C PRO A 96 7.00 15.44 -11.98
N VAL A 97 7.57 14.37 -11.45
CA VAL A 97 9.01 14.10 -11.44
C VAL A 97 9.41 13.00 -12.42
N PHE A 98 8.44 12.41 -13.12
CA PHE A 98 8.63 11.44 -14.19
C PHE A 98 7.50 11.55 -15.22
N GLU A 99 7.74 11.02 -16.40
CA GLU A 99 6.74 10.93 -17.46
C GLU A 99 6.11 9.55 -17.50
N TRP A 100 4.78 9.53 -17.56
CA TRP A 100 4.02 8.33 -17.90
C TRP A 100 3.33 8.50 -19.27
N PRO A 101 3.25 7.50 -20.15
CA PRO A 101 2.65 7.67 -21.47
C PRO A 101 1.15 7.98 -21.42
N GLU A 102 0.42 7.27 -20.56
CA GLU A 102 -1.00 7.47 -20.37
C GLU A 102 -1.31 8.72 -19.56
N ARG A 103 -2.34 9.47 -19.97
CA ARG A 103 -2.87 10.62 -19.24
C ARG A 103 -4.30 10.34 -18.84
N LEU A 104 -4.61 10.58 -17.58
CA LEU A 104 -5.97 10.45 -17.07
C LEU A 104 -6.87 11.58 -17.59
N HIS A 105 -8.16 11.29 -17.69
CA HIS A 105 -9.16 12.30 -17.91
C HIS A 105 -9.25 13.29 -16.73
N ALA A 106 -9.56 14.56 -17.05
CA ALA A 106 -9.63 15.65 -16.07
C ALA A 106 -10.50 15.32 -14.86
N HIS A 107 -11.63 14.63 -15.07
CA HIS A 107 -12.53 14.24 -13.99
C HIS A 107 -11.85 13.33 -12.94
N ALA A 108 -11.09 12.33 -13.37
CA ALA A 108 -10.37 11.45 -12.44
C ALA A 108 -9.28 12.21 -11.67
N ILE A 109 -8.57 13.11 -12.35
CA ILE A 109 -7.57 13.99 -11.74
C ILE A 109 -8.20 14.90 -10.67
N GLU A 110 -9.34 15.52 -10.98
CA GLU A 110 -10.09 16.37 -10.05
C GLU A 110 -10.58 15.58 -8.83
N THR A 111 -11.06 14.34 -9.04
CA THR A 111 -11.45 13.45 -7.95
C THR A 111 -10.29 13.13 -7.02
N MET A 112 -9.12 12.75 -7.55
CA MET A 112 -7.94 12.48 -6.72
C MET A 112 -7.44 13.73 -5.99
N ARG A 113 -7.46 14.89 -6.65
CA ARG A 113 -7.11 16.18 -6.02
C ARG A 113 -8.08 16.54 -4.90
N ARG A 114 -9.37 16.26 -5.06
CA ARG A 114 -10.36 16.41 -3.99
C ARG A 114 -10.00 15.50 -2.81
N TRP A 115 -9.76 14.21 -3.04
CA TRP A 115 -9.39 13.29 -1.97
C TRP A 115 -8.16 13.76 -1.19
N TRP A 116 -7.12 14.23 -1.91
CA TRP A 116 -5.93 14.81 -1.30
C TRP A 116 -6.25 16.05 -0.48
N GLY A 117 -6.95 17.02 -1.07
CA GLY A 117 -7.30 18.29 -0.42
C GLY A 117 -8.24 18.15 0.78
N SER A 118 -9.04 17.08 0.84
CA SER A 118 -9.94 16.77 1.96
C SER A 118 -9.36 15.76 2.95
N GLY A 119 -8.09 15.34 2.79
CA GLY A 119 -7.44 14.38 3.69
C GLY A 119 -7.98 12.95 3.62
N GLN A 120 -8.65 12.57 2.53
CA GLN A 120 -9.14 11.20 2.29
C GLN A 120 -8.02 10.27 1.78
N LEU A 121 -6.92 10.83 1.27
CA LEU A 121 -5.69 10.10 0.98
C LEU A 121 -4.73 10.19 2.16
N ALA A 122 -4.28 9.04 2.66
CA ALA A 122 -3.27 8.96 3.71
C ALA A 122 -1.89 8.61 3.14
N MET A 123 -0.83 9.00 3.84
CA MET A 123 0.54 8.55 3.57
C MET A 123 0.80 7.18 4.19
N ALA A 124 0.17 6.91 5.34
CA ALA A 124 0.38 5.70 6.10
C ALA A 124 -0.88 5.29 6.89
N ALA A 125 -0.98 4.00 7.17
CA ALA A 125 -1.99 3.42 8.05
C ALA A 125 -1.37 2.35 8.96
N THR A 126 -2.19 1.76 9.82
CA THR A 126 -1.79 0.58 10.60
C THR A 126 -2.79 -0.56 10.43
N VAL A 127 -2.28 -1.79 10.49
CA VAL A 127 -3.09 -3.01 10.40
C VAL A 127 -2.61 -3.99 11.46
N LYS A 128 -3.55 -4.70 12.12
CA LYS A 128 -3.23 -5.62 13.21
C LYS A 128 -3.51 -7.07 12.82
N SER A 129 -2.45 -7.80 12.46
CA SER A 129 -2.51 -9.20 12.02
C SER A 129 -1.78 -10.11 12.99
N ALA A 130 -2.37 -11.26 13.33
CA ALA A 130 -1.76 -12.29 14.17
C ALA A 130 -1.13 -11.79 15.50
N GLY A 131 -1.66 -10.70 16.07
CA GLY A 131 -1.16 -10.10 17.31
C GLY A 131 -0.06 -9.04 17.12
N GLU A 132 0.42 -8.84 15.89
CA GLU A 132 1.37 -7.79 15.52
C GLU A 132 0.63 -6.56 14.96
N VAL A 133 1.19 -5.38 15.16
CA VAL A 133 0.74 -4.14 14.49
C VAL A 133 1.76 -3.79 13.43
N HIS A 134 1.30 -3.67 12.19
CA HIS A 134 2.10 -3.34 11.04
C HIS A 134 1.94 -1.87 10.68
N LEU A 135 3.04 -1.19 10.36
CA LEU A 135 2.99 0.05 9.62
C LEU A 135 2.69 -0.28 8.15
N VAL A 136 1.73 0.43 7.56
CA VAL A 136 1.32 0.22 6.17
C VAL A 136 1.58 1.50 5.39
N THR A 137 2.38 1.40 4.32
CA THR A 137 2.75 2.52 3.44
C THR A 137 2.79 2.04 1.99
N HIS A 138 2.89 2.95 1.03
CA HIS A 138 2.97 2.56 -0.37
C HIS A 138 4.24 1.76 -0.69
N ALA A 139 5.43 2.24 -0.32
CA ALA A 139 6.72 1.64 -0.70
C ALA A 139 7.57 1.18 0.49
N GLY A 140 7.08 1.32 1.73
CA GLY A 140 7.82 0.98 2.94
C GLY A 140 8.70 2.13 3.46
N VAL A 141 9.08 2.05 4.73
CA VAL A 141 9.99 3.01 5.38
C VAL A 141 11.39 2.42 5.50
N THR A 142 12.37 3.08 4.89
CA THR A 142 13.79 2.71 5.00
C THR A 142 14.34 3.04 6.40
N ALA A 143 15.37 2.32 6.84
CA ALA A 143 15.95 2.52 8.17
C ALA A 143 16.50 3.94 8.40
N GLU A 144 17.11 4.52 7.37
CA GLU A 144 17.63 5.89 7.44
C GLU A 144 16.50 6.91 7.51
N PHE A 145 15.43 6.74 6.73
CA PHE A 145 14.24 7.61 6.79
C PHE A 145 13.56 7.53 8.16
N TRP A 146 13.40 6.32 8.69
CA TRP A 146 12.87 6.11 10.04
C TRP A 146 13.70 6.84 11.11
N GLU A 147 15.03 6.76 11.02
CA GLU A 147 15.91 7.36 12.02
C GLU A 147 15.97 8.88 11.91
N THR A 148 16.22 9.39 10.70
CA THR A 148 16.62 10.79 10.47
C THR A 148 15.44 11.72 10.19
N VAL A 149 14.36 11.21 9.59
CA VAL A 149 13.17 12.00 9.23
C VAL A 149 12.05 11.78 10.24
N LEU A 150 11.76 10.52 10.59
CA LEU A 150 10.66 10.22 11.52
C LEU A 150 11.06 10.39 13.00
N GLY A 151 12.35 10.50 13.31
CA GLY A 151 12.83 10.62 14.69
C GLY A 151 12.76 9.32 15.49
N SER A 152 12.88 8.17 14.81
CA SER A 152 12.92 6.84 15.41
C SER A 152 11.68 6.44 16.25
N PRO A 153 10.44 6.55 15.72
CA PRO A 153 9.23 6.13 16.43
C PRO A 153 9.30 4.66 16.83
N ARG A 154 8.81 4.34 18.03
CA ARG A 154 8.85 2.99 18.58
C ARG A 154 7.66 2.12 18.18
N THR A 155 6.57 2.73 17.75
CA THR A 155 5.36 2.02 17.35
C THR A 155 4.97 2.37 15.92
N ALA A 156 4.29 1.43 15.24
CA ALA A 156 3.75 1.66 13.91
C ALA A 156 2.71 2.78 13.90
N ALA A 157 1.97 2.96 14.99
CA ALA A 157 0.97 4.03 15.12
C ALA A 157 1.64 5.41 15.15
N ASP A 158 2.67 5.59 15.98
CA ASP A 158 3.41 6.86 16.04
C ASP A 158 4.07 7.17 14.68
N ALA A 159 4.64 6.15 14.02
CA ALA A 159 5.23 6.31 12.70
C ALA A 159 4.20 6.75 11.65
N ALA A 160 3.01 6.14 11.66
CA ALA A 160 1.92 6.51 10.75
C ALA A 160 1.43 7.94 11.01
N GLU A 161 1.33 8.36 12.28
CA GLU A 161 0.93 9.72 12.65
C GLU A 161 1.94 10.77 12.15
N VAL A 162 3.25 10.53 12.35
CA VAL A 162 4.30 11.43 11.86
C VAL A 162 4.28 11.51 10.33
N LEU A 163 4.16 10.37 9.63
CA LEU A 163 4.09 10.33 8.17
C LEU A 163 2.91 11.13 7.62
N ASN A 164 1.72 10.92 8.17
CA ASN A 164 0.52 11.65 7.77
C ASN A 164 0.64 13.15 8.10
N SER A 165 1.28 13.51 9.21
CA SER A 165 1.53 14.90 9.58
C SER A 165 2.50 15.59 8.63
N LEU A 166 3.60 14.93 8.25
CA LEU A 166 4.56 15.44 7.26
C LEU A 166 3.88 15.66 5.89
N ALA A 167 3.05 14.70 5.47
CA ALA A 167 2.27 14.80 4.24
C ALA A 167 1.29 15.98 4.26
N ALA A 168 0.54 16.16 5.36
CA ALA A 168 -0.39 17.27 5.53
C ALA A 168 0.31 18.64 5.55
N GLN A 169 1.55 18.69 6.02
CA GLN A 169 2.40 19.90 6.00
C GLN A 169 3.08 20.14 4.65
N GLY A 170 2.92 19.22 3.69
CA GLY A 170 3.54 19.32 2.37
C GLY A 170 5.07 19.14 2.40
N SER A 171 5.62 18.43 3.40
CA SER A 171 7.06 18.16 3.47
C SER A 171 7.53 17.38 2.24
N ASP A 172 8.63 17.82 1.63
CA ASP A 172 9.25 17.13 0.50
C ASP A 172 9.86 15.76 0.89
N ASP A 173 10.12 15.53 2.18
CA ASP A 173 10.79 14.31 2.63
C ASP A 173 10.00 13.05 2.28
N VAL A 174 8.68 13.05 2.51
CA VAL A 174 7.83 11.87 2.21
C VAL A 174 7.74 11.57 0.70
N PHE A 175 8.12 12.53 -0.14
CA PHE A 175 8.14 12.40 -1.60
C PHE A 175 9.56 12.20 -2.16
N ARG A 176 10.58 12.15 -1.30
CA ARG A 176 11.97 12.03 -1.75
C ARG A 176 12.16 10.73 -2.51
N ALA A 177 12.55 10.85 -3.77
CA ALA A 177 12.77 9.71 -4.64
C ALA A 177 14.06 8.96 -4.31
N GLY A 178 14.13 7.72 -4.77
CA GLY A 178 15.31 6.88 -4.70
C GLY A 178 15.78 6.41 -6.07
N VAL A 179 16.36 5.23 -6.11
CA VAL A 179 16.99 4.60 -7.28
C VAL A 179 16.08 4.53 -8.50
N MET A 180 14.76 4.47 -8.32
CA MET A 180 13.84 4.38 -9.45
C MET A 180 13.82 5.63 -10.33
N LEU A 181 14.09 6.81 -9.76
CA LEU A 181 14.22 8.04 -10.54
C LEU A 181 15.67 8.40 -10.82
N HIS A 182 16.57 8.17 -9.86
CA HIS A 182 17.95 8.64 -9.96
C HIS A 182 18.88 7.64 -10.66
N GLY A 183 18.46 6.38 -10.81
CA GLY A 183 19.24 5.30 -11.44
C GLY A 183 20.36 4.74 -10.56
N THR A 184 20.67 5.41 -9.45
CA THR A 184 21.60 4.98 -8.41
C THR A 184 20.92 5.08 -7.05
N ALA A 185 21.32 4.23 -6.10
CA ALA A 185 20.95 4.45 -4.72
C ALA A 185 21.65 5.74 -4.26
N ASP A 186 20.87 6.77 -3.95
CA ASP A 186 21.38 8.05 -3.47
C ASP A 186 21.90 7.93 -2.03
N GLU A 187 22.81 8.84 -1.68
CA GLU A 187 23.17 9.07 -0.28
C GLU A 187 22.06 9.88 0.40
N GLY A 188 21.09 9.20 1.02
CA GLY A 188 20.11 9.83 1.90
C GLY A 188 18.79 9.07 2.07
N PRO A 189 17.91 9.57 2.96
CA PRO A 189 16.67 8.88 3.32
C PRO A 189 15.64 8.90 2.17
N VAL A 190 15.36 7.74 1.59
CA VAL A 190 14.33 7.59 0.56
C VAL A 190 12.93 7.59 1.18
N GLY A 191 12.02 8.36 0.59
CA GLY A 191 10.65 8.52 1.06
C GLY A 191 9.79 7.27 0.85
N PRO A 192 8.71 7.11 1.63
CA PRO A 192 7.85 5.93 1.64
C PRO A 192 6.96 5.76 0.41
N LEU A 193 7.09 6.63 -0.59
CA LEU A 193 6.44 6.49 -1.90
C LEU A 193 7.35 5.89 -2.96
N TRP A 194 8.66 5.85 -2.74
CA TRP A 194 9.63 5.58 -3.80
C TRP A 194 10.62 4.46 -3.48
N ALA A 195 10.68 4.03 -2.21
CA ALA A 195 11.65 3.04 -1.78
C ALA A 195 11.50 1.73 -2.59
N SER A 196 12.54 1.36 -3.30
CA SER A 196 12.63 0.08 -3.97
C SER A 196 12.83 -1.05 -2.96
N ALA A 197 11.95 -2.04 -2.96
CA ALA A 197 11.96 -3.14 -2.00
C ALA A 197 13.30 -3.88 -1.97
N ALA A 198 13.81 -4.23 -3.16
CA ALA A 198 14.99 -5.06 -3.33
C ALA A 198 16.33 -4.34 -3.09
N THR A 199 16.37 -3.01 -3.22
CA THR A 199 17.61 -2.24 -3.24
C THR A 199 17.72 -1.20 -2.13
N GLU A 200 16.59 -0.76 -1.56
CA GLU A 200 16.56 0.33 -0.57
C GLU A 200 15.84 -0.11 0.71
N LEU A 201 14.56 -0.50 0.62
CA LEU A 201 13.76 -0.85 1.79
C LEU A 201 14.38 -2.02 2.57
N VAL A 202 14.37 -3.22 2.01
CA VAL A 202 14.78 -4.42 2.73
C VAL A 202 16.28 -4.39 3.09
N PRO A 203 17.20 -4.01 2.17
CA PRO A 203 18.61 -3.89 2.51
C PRO A 203 18.90 -2.95 3.68
N SER A 204 18.18 -1.82 3.80
CA SER A 204 18.40 -0.84 4.87
C SER A 204 18.18 -1.41 6.28
N TRP A 205 17.43 -2.51 6.40
CA TRP A 205 17.09 -3.16 7.67
C TRP A 205 17.90 -4.44 7.96
N LEU A 206 18.77 -4.92 7.06
CA LEU A 206 19.49 -6.19 7.27
C LEU A 206 20.35 -6.24 8.53
N HIS A 207 20.87 -5.09 8.97
CA HIS A 207 21.79 -4.98 10.10
C HIS A 207 21.20 -4.20 11.27
N ARG A 208 19.88 -4.00 11.27
CA ARG A 208 19.17 -3.22 12.30
C ARG A 208 17.86 -3.91 12.65
N PRO A 209 17.50 -4.03 13.94
CA PRO A 209 16.21 -4.56 14.31
C PRO A 209 15.09 -3.61 13.86
N LEU A 210 14.04 -4.17 13.28
CA LEU A 210 12.81 -3.46 12.99
C LEU A 210 12.14 -3.03 14.31
N PRO A 211 11.73 -1.77 14.46
CA PRO A 211 10.93 -1.32 15.61
C PRO A 211 9.51 -1.90 15.58
N PHE A 212 9.02 -2.23 14.38
CA PHE A 212 7.71 -2.82 14.10
C PHE A 212 7.72 -3.45 12.70
N SER A 213 6.79 -4.38 12.45
CA SER A 213 6.60 -4.97 11.13
C SER A 213 6.03 -3.94 10.14
N GLN A 214 6.30 -4.12 8.85
CA GLN A 214 5.85 -3.23 7.77
C GLN A 214 5.10 -4.02 6.68
N VAL A 215 4.11 -3.37 6.06
CA VAL A 215 3.45 -3.83 4.83
C VAL A 215 3.59 -2.74 3.78
N HIS A 216 3.97 -3.12 2.56
CA HIS A 216 4.13 -2.21 1.44
C HIS A 216 3.66 -2.81 0.12
N GLY A 217 3.44 -1.95 -0.88
CA GLY A 217 3.22 -2.26 -2.29
C GLY A 217 4.40 -1.76 -3.13
N HIS A 218 4.11 -1.23 -4.31
CA HIS A 218 5.03 -0.52 -5.22
C HIS A 218 6.07 -1.37 -5.96
N SER A 219 6.90 -2.10 -5.22
CA SER A 219 7.90 -2.99 -5.80
C SER A 219 8.19 -4.16 -4.87
N THR A 220 8.83 -5.19 -5.42
CA THR A 220 9.02 -6.49 -4.75
C THR A 220 10.47 -6.92 -4.78
N VAL A 221 10.91 -7.70 -3.79
CA VAL A 221 12.18 -8.44 -3.80
C VAL A 221 12.13 -9.66 -4.71
N PHE A 222 10.95 -10.05 -5.19
CA PHE A 222 10.73 -11.16 -6.12
C PHE A 222 10.20 -10.69 -7.50
N ASP A 223 10.84 -11.11 -8.59
CA ASP A 223 10.34 -10.90 -9.94
C ASP A 223 9.34 -12.01 -10.30
N TRP A 224 8.04 -11.72 -10.16
CA TRP A 224 6.97 -12.66 -10.47
C TRP A 224 6.97 -13.14 -11.93
N ALA A 225 7.39 -12.31 -12.87
CA ALA A 225 7.36 -12.64 -14.30
C ALA A 225 8.51 -13.59 -14.67
N ARG A 226 9.64 -13.49 -13.97
CA ARG A 226 10.82 -14.33 -14.19
C ARG A 226 11.01 -15.43 -13.15
N ASP A 227 10.09 -15.54 -12.19
CA ASP A 227 10.12 -16.48 -11.06
C ASP A 227 11.49 -16.52 -10.36
N ARG A 228 12.05 -15.35 -10.04
CA ARG A 228 13.37 -15.24 -9.40
C ARG A 228 13.47 -14.06 -8.45
N PHE A 229 14.35 -14.15 -7.45
CA PHE A 229 14.65 -13.02 -6.58
C PHE A 229 15.37 -11.89 -7.35
N ARG A 230 14.99 -10.66 -7.06
CA ARG A 230 15.70 -9.42 -7.41
C ARG A 230 16.76 -9.06 -6.36
N ALA A 231 16.50 -9.42 -5.11
CA ALA A 231 17.38 -9.13 -3.98
C ALA A 231 18.57 -10.10 -3.90
N ALA A 232 19.62 -9.66 -3.19
CA ALA A 232 20.83 -10.45 -2.94
C ALA A 232 20.58 -11.64 -2.00
N GLU A 233 21.52 -12.60 -1.99
CA GLU A 233 21.39 -13.87 -1.27
C GLU A 233 21.05 -13.73 0.23
N PRO A 234 21.60 -12.77 1.00
CA PRO A 234 21.22 -12.60 2.40
C PRO A 234 19.72 -12.31 2.61
N ILE A 235 19.11 -11.56 1.71
CA ILE A 235 17.67 -11.25 1.75
C ILE A 235 16.87 -12.46 1.31
N ARG A 236 17.29 -13.10 0.21
CA ARG A 236 16.65 -14.32 -0.30
C ARG A 236 16.58 -15.41 0.76
N ALA A 237 17.65 -15.60 1.55
CA ALA A 237 17.73 -16.63 2.58
C ALA A 237 16.69 -16.45 3.70
N VAL A 238 16.18 -15.24 3.91
CA VAL A 238 15.20 -14.90 4.95
C VAL A 238 13.84 -14.46 4.38
N THR A 239 13.64 -14.64 3.07
CA THR A 239 12.39 -14.28 2.39
C THR A 239 11.59 -15.51 1.99
N SER A 240 10.32 -15.52 2.36
CA SER A 240 9.32 -16.47 1.88
C SER A 240 8.43 -15.82 0.81
N VAL A 241 7.98 -16.61 -0.17
CA VAL A 241 7.20 -16.14 -1.32
C VAL A 241 5.96 -16.99 -1.47
N ASP A 242 4.79 -16.37 -1.36
CA ASP A 242 3.51 -16.97 -1.73
C ASP A 242 3.18 -16.59 -3.18
N ARG A 243 3.45 -17.52 -4.10
CA ARG A 243 3.19 -17.33 -5.53
C ARG A 243 1.70 -17.25 -5.87
N SER A 244 0.84 -17.85 -5.04
CA SER A 244 -0.60 -17.92 -5.30
C SER A 244 -1.31 -16.61 -4.93
N ALA A 245 -0.83 -15.95 -3.88
CA ALA A 245 -1.31 -14.66 -3.45
C ALA A 245 -0.49 -13.49 -4.02
N ARG A 246 0.73 -13.77 -4.50
CA ARG A 246 1.77 -12.80 -4.89
C ARG A 246 2.19 -11.91 -3.73
N HIS A 247 2.46 -12.55 -2.60
CA HIS A 247 3.01 -11.90 -1.42
C HIS A 247 4.42 -12.38 -1.17
N GLU A 248 5.26 -11.49 -0.67
CA GLU A 248 6.57 -11.83 -0.16
C GLU A 248 6.66 -11.40 1.30
N THR A 249 7.39 -12.15 2.10
CA THR A 249 7.61 -11.84 3.52
C THR A 249 9.06 -12.07 3.84
N THR A 250 9.76 -10.97 4.12
CA THR A 250 11.13 -10.97 4.61
C THR A 250 11.10 -10.92 6.14
N THR A 251 11.63 -11.94 6.80
CA THR A 251 11.71 -11.98 8.27
C THR A 251 13.08 -11.49 8.72
N LEU A 252 13.10 -10.40 9.49
CA LEU A 252 14.32 -9.75 9.97
C LEU A 252 14.33 -9.74 11.51
N ALA A 253 15.43 -9.26 12.10
CA ALA A 253 15.45 -9.01 13.53
C ALA A 253 14.34 -8.00 13.90
N GLY A 254 13.55 -8.30 14.93
CA GLY A 254 12.49 -7.43 15.45
C GLY A 254 11.13 -7.50 14.72
N GLY A 255 11.04 -8.03 13.50
CA GLY A 255 9.76 -8.07 12.78
C GLY A 255 9.84 -8.57 11.34
N ARG A 256 8.84 -8.18 10.55
CA ARG A 256 8.67 -8.64 9.16
C ARG A 256 8.42 -7.46 8.21
N ILE A 257 8.92 -7.57 6.98
CA ILE A 257 8.54 -6.69 5.87
C ILE A 257 7.76 -7.54 4.87
N ILE A 258 6.52 -7.13 4.59
CA ILE A 258 5.57 -7.86 3.76
C ILE A 258 5.28 -7.04 2.49
N GLY A 259 5.64 -7.60 1.34
CA GLY A 259 5.33 -7.03 0.04
C GLY A 259 4.00 -7.57 -0.48
N VAL A 260 3.06 -6.67 -0.76
CA VAL A 260 1.73 -6.91 -1.33
C VAL A 260 1.64 -6.13 -2.63
N ASP A 261 2.27 -6.66 -3.68
CA ASP A 261 2.22 -6.09 -5.02
C ASP A 261 2.12 -7.23 -6.04
N PRO A 262 0.98 -7.36 -6.75
CA PRO A 262 0.80 -8.42 -7.73
C PRO A 262 1.72 -8.25 -8.96
N GLY A 263 2.27 -7.07 -9.22
CA GLY A 263 3.05 -6.77 -10.41
C GLY A 263 2.19 -6.72 -11.66
N HIS A 264 1.01 -6.09 -11.57
CA HIS A 264 0.18 -5.83 -12.74
C HIS A 264 0.94 -5.01 -13.79
N GLY A 265 0.83 -5.40 -15.06
CA GLY A 265 1.41 -4.67 -16.18
C GLY A 265 0.32 -4.04 -17.03
N ARG A 266 0.50 -4.06 -18.35
CA ARG A 266 -0.57 -3.67 -19.30
C ARG A 266 -1.83 -4.54 -19.20
N ALA A 267 -1.66 -5.79 -18.78
CA ALA A 267 -2.74 -6.71 -18.47
C ALA A 267 -2.68 -7.06 -16.97
N PRO A 268 -3.83 -7.38 -16.34
CA PRO A 268 -3.81 -7.88 -14.99
C PRO A 268 -3.14 -9.26 -14.97
N VAL A 269 -2.45 -9.54 -13.88
CA VAL A 269 -1.83 -10.85 -13.64
C VAL A 269 -2.73 -11.65 -12.70
N HIS A 270 -2.77 -12.96 -12.88
CA HIS A 270 -3.50 -13.86 -11.99
C HIS A 270 -2.67 -15.14 -11.73
N PRO A 271 -2.88 -15.83 -10.59
CA PRO A 271 -3.67 -15.39 -9.45
C PRO A 271 -2.96 -14.28 -8.64
N TRP A 272 -3.73 -13.53 -7.86
CA TRP A 272 -3.26 -12.60 -6.82
C TRP A 272 -4.36 -12.45 -5.77
N ARG A 273 -4.01 -11.97 -4.57
CA ARG A 273 -4.97 -11.72 -3.48
C ARG A 273 -4.56 -10.51 -2.65
N GLY A 274 -5.50 -9.88 -1.96
CA GLY A 274 -5.20 -9.01 -0.83
C GLY A 274 -4.61 -9.80 0.33
N TRP A 275 -3.73 -9.17 1.11
CA TRP A 275 -3.11 -9.76 2.28
C TRP A 275 -4.03 -9.68 3.50
N PRO A 276 -4.29 -10.79 4.21
CA PRO A 276 -5.13 -10.79 5.40
C PRO A 276 -4.39 -10.13 6.56
N GLY A 277 -4.93 -9.00 6.98
CA GLY A 277 -4.42 -8.19 8.06
C GLY A 277 -4.98 -8.52 9.42
#